data_AF-A0A0S6XU53-F1
#
_entry.id   AF-A0A0S6XU53-F1
#
_cell.length_a   1.000
_cell.length_b   1.000
_cell.length_c   1.000
_cell.angle_alpha   90.00
_cell.angle_beta   90.00
_cell.angle_gamma   90.00
#
_symmetry.space_group_name_H-M   'P 1'
#
loop_
_entity.id
_entity.type
_entity.pdbx_description
1 polymer ?
#
loop_
_entity_poly.entity_id
_entity_poly.type
_entity_poly.pdbx_seq_one_letter_code
_entity_poly.pdbx_strand_id
1 'polypeptide(L)'
;MGPVDDMARMYQAVLDHIKDDPIKDFNHKTSDQPHFDAVYVKQEQARLSQRPDILEGRYNDTLDMKFGGGERPKALDSGNHELHMGLDYGSSLFLPLLWQEPFLMWAKPSATESFPNASPDERKLLSYFHQPLPQVLQTSPRPFSKLNDTALARRDWSDVSLLHSVATRSIPPVIHFTIDSLRDPWWEKLWFQDTAQAFRLARMREGGAGQEKQRRISQSPIDERHWYNSEHISPSGDKGAAGQNYSLPGAGVWTEEGKWVTWENTCGEYEQWLFV
;
A
#
# COMPACT_ATOMS: atom_id res chain seq x y z
N MET A 1 6.34 3.41 3.18
CA MET A 1 5.86 3.68 4.56
C MET A 1 7.00 3.40 5.51
N GLY A 2 7.23 4.25 6.50
CA GLY A 2 8.29 4.07 7.48
C GLY A 2 8.37 5.23 8.48
N PRO A 3 9.31 5.18 9.44
CA PRO A 3 9.63 6.32 10.30
C PRO A 3 10.02 7.55 9.48
N VAL A 4 9.61 8.74 9.92
CA VAL A 4 9.83 10.00 9.18
C VAL A 4 11.32 10.22 8.92
N ASP A 5 12.17 10.01 9.92
CA ASP A 5 13.63 10.21 9.79
C ASP A 5 14.26 9.25 8.77
N ASP A 6 13.80 8.00 8.70
CA ASP A 6 14.27 7.02 7.72
C ASP A 6 13.81 7.41 6.31
N MET A 7 12.56 7.85 6.18
CA MET A 7 12.03 8.30 4.89
C MET A 7 12.75 9.56 4.39
N ALA A 8 13.01 10.56 5.25
CA ALA A 8 13.72 11.77 4.88
C ALA A 8 15.14 11.45 4.35
N ARG A 9 15.88 10.58 5.04
CA ARG A 9 17.20 10.11 4.59
C ARG A 9 17.14 9.36 3.25
N MET A 10 16.14 8.50 3.08
CA MET A 10 15.91 7.78 1.83
C MET A 10 15.61 8.75 0.67
N TYR A 11 14.68 9.70 0.85
CA TYR A 11 14.34 10.69 -0.18
C TYR A 11 15.55 11.56 -0.54
N GLN A 12 16.32 11.98 0.46
CA GLN A 12 17.55 12.75 0.23
C GLN A 12 18.56 11.96 -0.62
N ALA A 13 18.79 10.68 -0.29
CA ALA A 13 19.68 9.81 -1.08
C ALA A 13 19.20 9.62 -2.53
N VAL A 14 17.89 9.55 -2.75
CA VAL A 14 17.29 9.47 -4.09
C VAL A 14 17.47 10.79 -4.85
N LEU A 15 17.25 11.94 -4.21
CA LEU A 15 17.47 13.26 -4.81
C LEU A 15 18.94 13.47 -5.19
N ASP A 16 19.87 13.04 -4.34
CA ASP A 16 21.30 13.12 -4.64
C ASP A 16 21.67 12.19 -5.79
N HIS A 17 21.12 10.98 -5.84
CA HIS A 17 21.28 10.09 -7.00
C HIS A 17 20.74 10.71 -8.30
N ILE A 18 19.58 11.37 -8.26
CA ILE A 18 19.00 12.07 -9.43
C ILE A 18 19.91 13.20 -9.92
N LYS A 19 20.52 13.97 -9.00
CA LYS A 19 21.46 15.04 -9.34
C LYS A 19 22.73 14.50 -10.01
N ASP A 20 23.26 13.40 -9.48
CA ASP A 20 24.54 12.82 -9.92
C ASP A 20 24.42 12.00 -11.20
N ASP A 21 23.33 11.27 -11.36
CA ASP A 21 23.08 10.40 -12.51
C ASP A 21 21.61 10.51 -12.96
N PRO A 22 21.23 11.63 -13.60
CA PRO A 22 19.90 11.78 -14.16
C PRO A 22 19.75 10.73 -15.26
N ILE A 23 18.80 9.81 -15.12
CA ILE A 23 18.57 8.74 -16.10
C ILE A 23 18.07 9.37 -17.40
N LYS A 24 18.99 9.59 -18.36
CA LYS A 24 18.70 10.36 -19.58
C LYS A 24 17.92 9.59 -20.64
N ASP A 25 18.00 8.25 -20.64
CA ASP A 25 17.60 7.41 -21.77
C ASP A 25 16.52 6.36 -21.46
N PHE A 26 15.84 6.46 -20.32
CA PHE A 26 14.74 5.55 -20.00
C PHE A 26 13.42 6.07 -20.59
N ASN A 27 12.61 5.20 -21.21
CA ASN A 27 11.32 5.57 -21.81
C ASN A 27 10.32 6.15 -20.79
N HIS A 28 10.61 6.05 -19.49
CA HIS A 28 9.87 6.65 -18.39
C HIS A 28 10.71 7.72 -17.68
N LYS A 29 11.20 8.74 -18.40
CA LYS A 29 12.05 9.83 -17.85
C LYS A 29 11.41 10.60 -16.69
N THR A 30 10.09 10.48 -16.52
CA THR A 30 9.31 11.09 -15.43
C THR A 30 9.02 10.11 -14.29
N SER A 31 9.47 8.86 -14.40
CA SER A 31 9.31 7.88 -13.33
C SER A 31 10.41 8.06 -12.29
N ASP A 32 10.00 8.12 -11.05
CA ASP A 32 10.85 8.10 -9.86
C ASP A 32 11.36 6.69 -9.53
N GLN A 33 10.59 5.64 -9.87
CA GLN A 33 10.89 4.25 -9.54
C GLN A 33 12.33 3.81 -9.84
N PRO A 34 12.93 4.05 -11.01
CA PRO A 34 14.30 3.62 -11.28
C PRO A 34 15.35 4.25 -10.34
N HIS A 35 15.08 5.47 -9.85
CA HIS A 35 15.97 6.14 -8.91
C HIS A 35 15.87 5.54 -7.50
N PHE A 36 14.67 5.16 -7.07
CA PHE A 36 14.48 4.39 -5.85
C PHE A 36 15.14 3.01 -5.94
N ASP A 37 14.98 2.32 -7.07
CA ASP A 37 15.58 1.01 -7.33
C ASP A 37 17.12 1.09 -7.24
N ALA A 38 17.74 2.11 -7.83
CA ALA A 38 19.18 2.30 -7.78
C ALA A 38 19.71 2.52 -6.35
N VAL A 39 19.02 3.33 -5.54
CA VAL A 39 19.38 3.56 -4.13
C VAL A 39 19.19 2.28 -3.30
N TYR A 40 18.08 1.57 -3.50
CA TYR A 40 17.82 0.30 -2.82
C TYR A 40 18.88 -0.75 -3.14
N VAL A 41 19.28 -0.89 -4.42
CA VAL A 41 20.31 -1.84 -4.85
C VAL A 41 21.66 -1.54 -4.20
N LYS A 42 22.05 -0.26 -4.04
CA LYS A 42 23.28 0.10 -3.33
C LYS A 42 23.24 -0.35 -1.86
N GLN A 43 22.12 -0.14 -1.17
CA GLN A 43 21.93 -0.65 0.19
C GLN A 43 22.07 -2.17 0.26
N GLU A 44 21.38 -2.91 -0.62
CA GLU A 44 21.43 -4.38 -0.62
C GLU A 44 22.83 -4.91 -0.98
N GLN A 45 23.55 -4.26 -1.88
CA GLN A 45 24.94 -4.58 -2.17
C GLN A 45 25.84 -4.39 -0.93
N ALA A 46 25.62 -3.33 -0.14
CA ALA A 46 26.34 -3.12 1.11
C ALA A 46 26.02 -4.22 2.13
N ARG A 47 24.74 -4.56 2.32
CA ARG A 47 24.33 -5.68 3.20
C ARG A 47 24.95 -7.01 2.78
N LEU A 48 24.93 -7.31 1.48
CA LEU A 48 25.52 -8.54 0.93
C LEU A 48 27.03 -8.60 1.11
N SER A 49 27.74 -7.47 1.01
CA SER A 49 29.20 -7.41 1.25
C SER A 49 29.59 -7.80 2.69
N GLN A 50 28.67 -7.63 3.64
CA GLN A 50 28.85 -8.03 5.05
C GLN A 50 28.46 -9.50 5.29
N ARG A 51 27.91 -10.19 4.27
CA ARG A 51 27.43 -11.57 4.33
C ARG A 51 28.08 -12.43 3.25
N PRO A 52 29.42 -12.63 3.32
CA PRO A 52 30.15 -13.42 2.32
C PRO A 52 29.63 -14.87 2.24
N ASP A 53 29.07 -15.40 3.32
CA ASP A 53 28.43 -16.72 3.40
C ASP A 53 27.23 -16.89 2.45
N ILE A 54 26.50 -15.82 2.16
CA ILE A 54 25.36 -15.84 1.23
C ILE A 54 25.86 -15.81 -0.23
N LEU A 55 27.03 -15.20 -0.45
CA LEU A 55 27.64 -15.01 -1.76
C LEU A 55 28.43 -16.25 -2.21
N GLU A 56 29.06 -16.95 -1.26
CA GLU A 56 29.75 -18.22 -1.50
C GLU A 56 28.78 -19.28 -2.00
N GLY A 57 28.95 -19.72 -3.25
CA GLY A 57 28.16 -20.79 -3.88
C GLY A 57 26.92 -20.36 -4.67
N ARG A 58 26.47 -19.09 -4.59
CA ARG A 58 25.32 -18.60 -5.39
C ARG A 58 25.70 -17.75 -6.60
N TYR A 59 26.88 -17.14 -6.57
CA TYR A 59 27.34 -16.26 -7.66
C TYR A 59 27.66 -16.99 -8.96
N ASN A 60 28.06 -18.27 -8.90
CA ASN A 60 28.46 -19.01 -10.09
C ASN A 60 27.29 -19.55 -10.93
N ASP A 61 26.08 -19.72 -10.37
CA ASP A 61 25.03 -20.51 -11.05
C ASP A 61 23.76 -19.74 -11.44
N THR A 62 23.51 -18.52 -10.94
CA THR A 62 22.17 -17.90 -11.09
C THR A 62 22.09 -16.45 -11.59
N LEU A 63 23.15 -15.64 -11.43
CA LEU A 63 23.13 -14.24 -11.93
C LEU A 63 23.58 -14.12 -13.39
N ASP A 64 24.42 -15.03 -13.89
CA ASP A 64 24.91 -15.01 -15.27
C ASP A 64 23.84 -15.38 -16.32
N MET A 65 22.80 -16.15 -15.95
CA MET A 65 21.94 -16.79 -16.94
C MET A 65 20.64 -16.06 -17.31
N LYS A 66 20.24 -14.97 -16.64
CA LYS A 66 18.95 -14.30 -16.96
C LYS A 66 18.96 -12.79 -17.10
N PHE A 67 19.99 -12.09 -16.60
CA PHE A 67 20.08 -10.63 -16.68
C PHE A 67 21.26 -10.11 -17.51
N GLY A 68 21.90 -11.00 -18.28
CA GLY A 68 23.01 -10.67 -19.16
C GLY A 68 24.30 -10.42 -18.39
N GLY A 69 25.04 -11.50 -18.09
CA GLY A 69 26.45 -11.45 -17.68
C GLY A 69 26.76 -10.37 -16.65
N GLY A 70 26.31 -10.55 -15.40
CA GLY A 70 26.48 -9.55 -14.36
C GLY A 70 27.94 -9.45 -13.94
N GLU A 71 28.62 -8.36 -14.30
CA GLU A 71 29.82 -7.93 -13.58
C GLU A 71 29.52 -7.98 -12.08
N ARG A 72 30.47 -8.51 -11.27
CA ARG A 72 30.37 -8.39 -9.82
C ARG A 72 30.08 -6.93 -9.48
N PRO A 73 29.10 -6.64 -8.60
CA PRO A 73 28.88 -5.30 -8.09
C PRO A 73 30.22 -4.67 -7.75
N LYS A 74 30.50 -3.50 -8.35
CA LYS A 74 31.69 -2.74 -8.01
C LYS A 74 31.70 -2.52 -6.50
N ALA A 75 32.88 -2.60 -5.89
CA ALA A 75 33.02 -2.29 -4.48
C ALA A 75 32.38 -0.92 -4.23
N LEU A 76 31.41 -0.88 -3.32
CA LEU A 76 30.79 0.38 -2.93
C LEU A 76 31.85 1.28 -2.32
N ASP A 77 31.64 2.59 -2.44
CA ASP A 77 32.43 3.56 -1.69
C ASP A 77 32.23 3.34 -0.18
N SER A 78 33.16 3.87 0.63
CA SER A 78 33.22 3.65 2.08
C SER A 78 32.10 4.36 2.88
N GLY A 79 30.99 4.70 2.22
CA GLY A 79 29.83 5.33 2.83
C GLY A 79 28.94 4.36 3.61
N ASN A 80 28.14 4.92 4.51
CA ASN A 80 27.02 4.17 5.09
C ASN A 80 25.85 4.18 4.10
N HIS A 81 25.53 3.01 3.56
CA HIS A 81 24.44 2.81 2.60
C HIS A 81 23.14 2.33 3.24
N GLU A 82 23.10 2.15 4.57
CA GLU A 82 21.93 1.66 5.28
C GLU A 82 20.89 2.77 5.48
N LEU A 83 19.76 2.65 4.78
CA LEU A 83 18.62 3.56 4.79
C LEU A 83 17.37 2.91 5.39
N HIS A 84 17.49 1.69 5.93
CA HIS A 84 16.38 0.87 6.42
C HIS A 84 15.30 0.61 5.38
N MET A 85 15.66 0.65 4.08
CA MET A 85 14.74 0.29 3.01
C MET A 85 14.47 -1.22 3.05
N GLY A 86 13.22 -1.59 2.79
CA GLY A 86 12.79 -2.98 2.66
C GLY A 86 11.64 -3.09 1.67
N LEU A 87 11.46 -4.30 1.13
CA LEU A 87 10.37 -4.62 0.22
C LEU A 87 9.34 -5.49 0.94
N ASP A 88 8.06 -5.27 0.64
CA ASP A 88 6.96 -6.15 1.08
C ASP A 88 6.92 -7.41 0.21
N TYR A 89 7.90 -8.30 0.38
CA TYR A 89 8.01 -9.54 -0.39
C TYR A 89 6.78 -10.45 -0.27
N GLY A 90 6.05 -10.34 0.84
CA GLY A 90 4.83 -11.11 1.10
C GLY A 90 3.56 -10.49 0.51
N SER A 91 3.63 -9.31 -0.13
CA SER A 91 2.47 -8.53 -0.57
C SER A 91 1.38 -8.44 0.51
N SER A 92 1.82 -8.21 1.74
CA SER A 92 0.97 -8.18 2.94
C SER A 92 0.33 -6.82 3.14
N LEU A 93 0.95 -5.77 2.61
CA LEU A 93 0.52 -4.38 2.66
C LEU A 93 0.22 -3.83 1.26
N PHE A 94 1.12 -4.08 0.31
CA PHE A 94 1.02 -3.56 -1.05
C PHE A 94 0.95 -4.70 -2.06
N LEU A 95 -0.07 -4.68 -2.91
CA LEU A 95 -0.18 -5.61 -4.02
C LEU A 95 -0.11 -4.86 -5.35
N PRO A 96 1.02 -4.92 -6.08
CA PRO A 96 1.06 -4.49 -7.48
C PRO A 96 0.28 -5.49 -8.33
N LEU A 97 -0.68 -5.01 -9.13
CA LEU A 97 -1.53 -5.93 -9.90
C LEU A 97 -0.84 -6.57 -11.10
N LEU A 98 0.20 -5.94 -11.63
CA LEU A 98 0.88 -6.42 -12.83
C LEU A 98 1.39 -7.86 -12.63
N TRP A 99 0.87 -8.79 -13.43
CA TRP A 99 1.14 -10.24 -13.40
C TRP A 99 0.66 -10.99 -12.16
N GLN A 100 -0.09 -10.34 -11.27
CA GLN A 100 -0.70 -10.99 -10.11
C GLN A 100 -2.12 -11.46 -10.37
N GLU A 101 -2.75 -11.04 -11.46
CA GLU A 101 -4.16 -11.31 -11.78
C GLU A 101 -4.54 -12.80 -11.71
N PRO A 102 -3.72 -13.76 -12.19
CA PRO A 102 -4.03 -15.18 -12.08
C PRO A 102 -4.06 -15.73 -10.65
N PHE A 103 -3.47 -15.01 -9.69
CA PHE A 103 -3.36 -15.41 -8.28
C PHE A 103 -4.36 -14.66 -7.39
N LEU A 104 -5.29 -13.91 -7.98
CA LEU A 104 -6.22 -13.07 -7.25
C LEU A 104 -7.65 -13.57 -7.37
N MET A 105 -8.36 -13.58 -6.25
CA MET A 105 -9.76 -14.01 -6.20
C MET A 105 -10.57 -13.13 -5.26
N TRP A 106 -11.84 -12.94 -5.60
CA TRP A 106 -12.82 -12.37 -4.68
C TRP A 106 -13.56 -13.50 -3.97
N ALA A 107 -13.39 -13.60 -2.66
CA ALA A 107 -14.01 -14.66 -1.86
C ALA A 107 -14.35 -14.18 -0.46
N LYS A 108 -15.28 -14.89 0.16
CA LYS A 108 -15.54 -14.74 1.59
C LYS A 108 -14.50 -15.52 2.38
N PRO A 109 -13.90 -14.93 3.43
CA PRO A 109 -13.05 -15.69 4.33
C PRO A 109 -13.82 -16.87 4.94
N SER A 110 -13.23 -18.06 4.91
CA SER A 110 -13.83 -19.25 5.52
C SER A 110 -13.19 -19.48 6.90
N ALA A 111 -14.01 -19.81 7.88
CA ALA A 111 -13.53 -20.25 9.20
C ALA A 111 -13.14 -21.74 9.20
N THR A 112 -13.51 -22.51 8.18
CA THR A 112 -13.37 -23.97 8.16
C THR A 112 -12.66 -24.46 6.91
N GLU A 113 -11.57 -25.21 7.12
CA GLU A 113 -10.89 -26.06 6.12
C GLU A 113 -11.63 -27.38 5.85
N SER A 114 -12.92 -27.46 6.21
CA SER A 114 -13.66 -28.72 6.06
C SER A 114 -14.19 -28.85 4.64
N PHE A 115 -13.48 -29.62 3.83
CA PHE A 115 -14.00 -30.18 2.57
C PHE A 115 -14.31 -31.67 2.80
N PRO A 116 -15.40 -32.00 3.52
CA PRO A 116 -15.64 -33.36 4.03
C PRO A 116 -15.77 -34.41 2.92
N ASN A 117 -16.14 -33.98 1.71
CA ASN A 117 -16.34 -34.84 0.55
C ASN A 117 -15.15 -34.86 -0.42
N ALA A 118 -14.06 -34.13 -0.13
CA ALA A 118 -12.91 -34.07 -1.01
C ALA A 118 -11.90 -35.19 -0.71
N SER A 119 -11.36 -35.79 -1.77
CA SER A 119 -10.20 -36.68 -1.70
C SER A 119 -8.98 -35.95 -1.10
N PRO A 120 -7.92 -36.66 -0.68
CA PRO A 120 -6.71 -36.03 -0.16
C PRO A 120 -6.06 -35.03 -1.14
N ASP A 121 -6.01 -35.37 -2.43
CA ASP A 121 -5.45 -34.50 -3.47
C ASP A 121 -6.33 -33.27 -3.72
N GLU A 122 -7.65 -33.45 -3.75
CA GLU A 122 -8.60 -32.33 -3.84
C GLU A 122 -8.52 -31.42 -2.61
N ARG A 123 -8.39 -31.98 -1.40
CA ARG A 123 -8.19 -31.18 -0.17
C ARG A 123 -6.92 -30.36 -0.25
N LYS A 124 -5.82 -30.93 -0.76
CA LYS A 124 -4.58 -30.20 -0.96
C LYS A 124 -4.77 -29.03 -1.92
N LEU A 125 -5.45 -29.24 -3.05
CA LEU A 125 -5.76 -28.18 -4.01
C LEU A 125 -6.70 -27.11 -3.41
N LEU A 126 -7.76 -27.54 -2.73
CA LEU A 126 -8.75 -26.66 -2.10
C LEU A 126 -8.16 -25.86 -0.92
N SER A 127 -7.12 -26.37 -0.26
CA SER A 127 -6.42 -25.65 0.81
C SER A 127 -5.75 -24.36 0.32
N TYR A 128 -5.42 -24.24 -0.98
CA TYR A 128 -4.91 -22.99 -1.55
C TYR A 128 -6.00 -21.91 -1.68
N PHE A 129 -7.26 -22.34 -1.79
CA PHE A 129 -8.43 -21.47 -1.83
C PHE A 129 -9.05 -21.24 -0.46
N HIS A 130 -8.58 -21.95 0.57
CA HIS A 130 -8.97 -21.66 1.95
C HIS A 130 -8.27 -20.39 2.43
N GLN A 131 -9.07 -19.40 2.82
CA GLN A 131 -8.59 -18.10 3.25
C GLN A 131 -9.16 -17.83 4.65
N PRO A 132 -8.38 -18.06 5.73
CA PRO A 132 -8.86 -17.79 7.08
C PRO A 132 -9.09 -16.28 7.24
N LEU A 133 -10.10 -15.92 8.04
CA LEU A 133 -10.32 -14.53 8.41
C LEU A 133 -9.16 -14.05 9.30
N PRO A 134 -8.36 -13.05 8.90
CA PRO A 134 -7.25 -12.56 9.72
C PRO A 134 -7.73 -12.09 11.09
N GLN A 135 -6.93 -12.34 12.14
CA GLN A 135 -7.27 -11.98 13.51
C GLN A 135 -7.63 -10.49 13.68
N VAL A 136 -6.93 -9.61 12.96
CA VAL A 136 -7.25 -8.17 12.96
C VAL A 136 -8.70 -7.89 12.55
N LEU A 137 -9.22 -8.61 11.54
CA LEU A 137 -10.62 -8.45 11.11
C LEU A 137 -11.59 -9.07 12.12
N GLN A 138 -11.23 -10.16 12.78
CA GLN A 138 -12.06 -10.75 13.85
C GLN A 138 -12.25 -9.79 15.03
N THR A 139 -11.26 -8.95 15.33
CA THR A 139 -11.31 -7.95 16.40
C THR A 139 -11.77 -6.56 15.94
N SER A 140 -11.92 -6.37 14.63
CA SER A 140 -12.34 -5.10 14.05
C SER A 140 -13.86 -4.90 14.18
N PRO A 141 -14.35 -3.64 14.17
CA PRO A 141 -15.78 -3.39 14.02
C PRO A 141 -16.34 -4.09 12.79
N ARG A 142 -17.58 -4.57 12.88
CA ARG A 142 -18.28 -5.19 11.75
C ARG A 142 -18.31 -4.25 10.55
N PRO A 143 -18.22 -4.79 9.31
CA PRO A 143 -18.06 -4.01 8.08
C PRO A 143 -19.15 -2.94 7.91
N PHE A 144 -20.39 -3.26 8.25
CA PHE A 144 -21.54 -2.34 8.08
C PHE A 144 -22.08 -1.79 9.40
N SER A 145 -21.29 -1.84 10.49
CA SER A 145 -21.72 -1.39 11.83
C SER A 145 -22.16 0.09 11.89
N LYS A 146 -21.66 0.90 10.95
CA LYS A 146 -21.98 2.34 10.84
C LYS A 146 -23.26 2.64 10.06
N LEU A 147 -23.85 1.64 9.39
CA LEU A 147 -25.05 1.83 8.60
C LEU A 147 -26.29 1.64 9.46
N ASN A 148 -27.30 2.49 9.22
CA ASN A 148 -28.63 2.34 9.84
C ASN A 148 -29.48 1.32 9.06
N ASP A 149 -28.91 0.13 8.82
CA ASP A 149 -29.56 -1.00 8.18
C ASP A 149 -29.34 -2.23 9.05
N THR A 150 -30.40 -2.74 9.67
CA THR A 150 -30.32 -3.85 10.63
C THR A 150 -29.96 -5.19 9.97
N ALA A 151 -30.21 -5.37 8.67
CA ALA A 151 -29.81 -6.57 7.95
C ALA A 151 -28.31 -6.53 7.64
N LEU A 152 -27.80 -5.39 7.17
CA LEU A 152 -26.37 -5.21 6.88
C LEU A 152 -25.52 -5.14 8.15
N ALA A 153 -25.95 -4.42 9.18
CA ALA A 153 -25.19 -4.26 10.43
C ALA A 153 -24.98 -5.57 11.20
N ARG A 154 -25.75 -6.62 10.89
CA ARG A 154 -25.57 -7.97 11.44
C ARG A 154 -24.47 -8.78 10.75
N ARG A 155 -24.06 -8.40 9.54
CA ARG A 155 -23.00 -9.10 8.79
C ARG A 155 -21.65 -8.92 9.45
N ASP A 156 -20.87 -9.99 9.46
CA ASP A 156 -19.48 -10.02 9.90
C ASP A 156 -18.52 -9.91 8.70
N TRP A 157 -17.22 -9.76 8.94
CA TRP A 157 -16.20 -9.80 7.90
C TRP A 157 -16.14 -11.15 7.18
N SER A 158 -16.58 -12.25 7.82
CA SER A 158 -16.76 -13.55 7.16
C SER A 158 -17.90 -13.58 6.15
N ASP A 159 -18.83 -12.62 6.20
CA ASP A 159 -19.97 -12.55 5.26
C ASP A 159 -19.65 -11.75 4.00
N VAL A 160 -18.48 -11.11 3.95
CA VAL A 160 -18.08 -10.13 2.95
C VAL A 160 -17.07 -10.74 1.98
N SER A 161 -17.30 -10.51 0.68
CA SER A 161 -16.32 -10.88 -0.35
C SER A 161 -15.16 -9.87 -0.32
N LEU A 162 -13.95 -10.35 -0.12
CA LEU A 162 -12.72 -9.58 -0.11
C LEU A 162 -11.79 -10.06 -1.22
N LEU A 163 -10.86 -9.21 -1.65
CA LEU A 163 -9.80 -9.62 -2.56
C LEU A 163 -8.77 -10.43 -1.77
N HIS A 164 -8.41 -11.60 -2.29
CA HIS A 164 -7.40 -12.49 -1.73
C HIS A 164 -6.32 -12.78 -2.77
N SER A 165 -5.08 -12.79 -2.31
CA SER A 165 -3.97 -13.43 -3.03
C SER A 165 -3.86 -14.89 -2.60
N VAL A 166 -4.11 -15.82 -3.51
CA VAL A 166 -3.96 -17.26 -3.22
C VAL A 166 -2.49 -17.66 -3.08
N ALA A 167 -1.58 -16.88 -3.67
CA ALA A 167 -0.14 -17.12 -3.59
C ALA A 167 0.42 -16.78 -2.20
N THR A 168 -0.01 -15.64 -1.63
CA THR A 168 0.50 -15.13 -0.35
C THR A 168 -0.47 -15.36 0.82
N ARG A 169 -1.70 -15.83 0.53
CA ARG A 169 -2.80 -16.01 1.50
C ARG A 169 -3.11 -14.74 2.29
N SER A 170 -2.96 -13.58 1.65
CA SER A 170 -3.19 -12.27 2.25
C SER A 170 -4.41 -11.58 1.64
N ILE A 171 -5.03 -10.70 2.44
CA ILE A 171 -6.01 -9.71 2.00
C ILE A 171 -5.25 -8.38 1.92
N PRO A 172 -4.84 -7.92 0.73
CA PRO A 172 -4.02 -6.73 0.61
C PRO A 172 -4.84 -5.48 0.98
N PRO A 173 -4.34 -4.62 1.89
CA PRO A 173 -5.03 -3.37 2.21
C PRO A 173 -4.86 -2.31 1.11
N VAL A 174 -3.76 -2.37 0.34
CA VAL A 174 -3.48 -1.43 -0.75
C VAL A 174 -3.21 -2.18 -2.05
N ILE A 175 -3.92 -1.78 -3.10
CA ILE A 175 -3.77 -2.35 -4.44
C ILE A 175 -3.25 -1.25 -5.37
N HIS A 176 -2.19 -1.54 -6.10
CA HIS A 176 -1.64 -0.63 -7.10
C HIS A 176 -2.05 -1.08 -8.50
N PHE A 177 -2.84 -0.24 -9.18
CA PHE A 177 -3.28 -0.46 -10.55
C PHE A 177 -2.23 0.07 -11.53
N THR A 178 -1.52 -0.84 -12.19
CA THR A 178 -0.63 -0.48 -13.31
C THR A 178 -1.38 -0.50 -14.65
N ILE A 179 -2.57 -1.11 -14.70
CA ILE A 179 -3.39 -1.28 -15.91
C ILE A 179 -4.77 -0.68 -15.68
N ASP A 180 -5.08 0.40 -16.39
CA ASP A 180 -6.34 1.15 -16.24
C ASP A 180 -7.59 0.31 -16.52
N SER A 181 -7.51 -0.67 -17.43
CA SER A 181 -8.66 -1.49 -17.82
C SER A 181 -9.18 -2.39 -16.70
N LEU A 182 -8.37 -2.66 -15.68
CA LEU A 182 -8.79 -3.43 -14.51
C LEU A 182 -9.40 -2.56 -13.41
N ARG A 183 -9.17 -1.25 -13.43
CA ARG A 183 -9.60 -0.35 -12.36
C ARG A 183 -11.11 -0.37 -12.17
N ASP A 184 -11.87 -0.09 -13.22
CA ASP A 184 -13.33 0.06 -13.09
C ASP A 184 -14.03 -1.27 -12.76
N PRO A 185 -13.72 -2.42 -13.41
CA PRO A 185 -14.31 -3.71 -13.05
C PRO A 185 -13.95 -4.20 -11.65
N TRP A 186 -12.84 -3.73 -11.07
CA TRP A 186 -12.43 -4.08 -9.71
C TRP A 186 -13.01 -3.11 -8.69
N TRP A 187 -13.15 -1.84 -9.06
CA TRP A 187 -13.81 -0.83 -8.25
C TRP A 187 -15.20 -1.30 -7.85
N GLU A 188 -15.99 -1.79 -8.80
CA GLU A 188 -17.34 -2.35 -8.56
C GLU A 188 -17.37 -3.56 -7.61
N LYS A 189 -16.25 -4.28 -7.47
CA LYS A 189 -16.17 -5.48 -6.62
C LYS A 189 -15.78 -5.17 -5.18
N LEU A 190 -15.34 -3.94 -4.88
CA LEU A 190 -14.97 -3.57 -3.50
C LEU A 190 -16.17 -3.76 -2.57
N TRP A 191 -15.92 -4.34 -1.40
CA TRP A 191 -16.96 -4.79 -0.49
C TRP A 191 -17.98 -3.72 -0.07
N PHE A 192 -17.57 -2.45 -0.10
CA PHE A 192 -18.40 -1.33 0.32
C PHE A 192 -19.16 -0.67 -0.82
N GLN A 193 -18.88 -1.00 -2.11
CA GLN A 193 -19.35 -0.19 -3.24
C GLN A 193 -20.86 0.00 -3.28
N ASP A 194 -21.63 -1.09 -3.17
CA ASP A 194 -23.10 -1.06 -3.16
C ASP A 194 -23.67 -0.16 -2.06
N THR A 195 -22.88 0.11 -1.03
CA THR A 195 -23.24 0.89 0.15
C THR A 195 -22.41 2.17 0.30
N ALA A 196 -21.59 2.54 -0.69
CA ALA A 196 -20.62 3.63 -0.58
C ALA A 196 -21.32 4.97 -0.27
N GLN A 197 -22.45 5.24 -0.93
CA GLN A 197 -23.25 6.42 -0.65
C GLN A 197 -23.82 6.41 0.79
N ALA A 198 -24.28 5.26 1.28
CA ALA A 198 -24.79 5.12 2.63
C ALA A 198 -23.70 5.34 3.68
N PHE A 199 -22.48 4.84 3.44
CA PHE A 199 -21.32 5.13 4.30
C PHE A 199 -20.98 6.61 4.32
N ARG A 200 -20.93 7.26 3.14
CA ARG A 200 -20.70 8.71 3.05
C ARG A 200 -21.73 9.48 3.85
N LEU A 201 -23.03 9.17 3.69
CA LEU A 201 -24.09 9.85 4.43
C LEU A 201 -24.05 9.57 5.93
N ALA A 202 -23.73 8.34 6.35
CA ALA A 202 -23.57 7.99 7.77
C ALA A 202 -22.43 8.80 8.40
N ARG A 203 -21.30 8.87 7.71
CA ARG A 203 -20.14 9.65 8.13
C ARG A 203 -20.43 11.15 8.21
N MET A 204 -21.11 11.72 7.23
CA MET A 204 -21.58 13.12 7.25
C MET A 204 -22.53 13.42 8.43
N ARG A 205 -23.33 12.45 8.87
CA ARG A 205 -24.20 12.60 10.05
C ARG A 205 -23.42 12.55 11.35
N GLU A 206 -22.43 11.66 11.44
CA GLU A 206 -21.48 11.63 12.56
C GLU A 206 -20.64 12.91 12.62
N GLY A 207 -20.30 13.50 11.47
CA GLY A 207 -19.55 14.76 11.33
C GLY A 207 -20.41 16.04 11.41
N GLY A 208 -21.72 15.96 11.67
CA GLY A 208 -22.59 17.13 11.77
C GLY A 208 -22.10 18.15 12.81
N ALA A 209 -22.17 19.43 12.44
CA ALA A 209 -21.70 20.63 13.16
C ALA A 209 -21.61 20.46 14.70
N GLY A 210 -20.46 20.01 15.19
CA GLY A 210 -20.19 19.83 16.62
C GLY A 210 -19.39 18.58 17.01
N GLN A 211 -19.26 17.58 16.12
CA GLN A 211 -18.53 16.34 16.39
C GLN A 211 -17.17 16.19 15.68
N GLU A 212 -16.59 17.29 15.17
CA GLU A 212 -15.19 17.40 14.73
C GLU A 212 -14.14 16.94 15.79
N LYS A 213 -14.58 16.66 17.03
CA LYS A 213 -13.71 16.36 18.18
C LYS A 213 -13.39 14.88 18.40
N GLN A 214 -14.09 13.93 17.79
CA GLN A 214 -13.70 12.52 17.95
C GLN A 214 -12.56 12.17 16.98
N ARG A 215 -11.34 12.62 17.34
CA ARG A 215 -10.11 12.30 16.60
C ARG A 215 -9.85 10.80 16.57
N ARG A 216 -10.30 10.04 17.55
CA ARG A 216 -9.98 8.60 17.68
C ARG A 216 -11.04 7.73 17.01
N ILE A 217 -10.62 6.85 16.10
CA ILE A 217 -11.49 5.96 15.30
C ILE A 217 -12.23 4.94 16.18
N SER A 218 -11.63 4.50 17.30
CA SER A 218 -12.22 3.53 18.23
C SER A 218 -11.84 3.80 19.69
N GLN A 219 -12.76 3.54 20.61
CA GLN A 219 -12.53 3.69 22.06
C GLN A 219 -11.55 2.65 22.63
N SER A 220 -11.47 1.47 22.01
CA SER A 220 -10.48 0.42 22.30
C SER A 220 -9.37 0.42 21.24
N PRO A 221 -8.14 -0.01 21.55
CA PRO A 221 -7.13 -0.28 20.54
C PRO A 221 -7.64 -1.29 19.50
N ILE A 222 -7.24 -1.11 18.24
CA ILE A 222 -7.38 -2.11 17.18
C ILE A 222 -5.98 -2.57 16.88
N ASP A 223 -5.70 -3.86 17.06
CA ASP A 223 -4.35 -4.43 16.92
C ASP A 223 -3.32 -3.70 17.79
N GLU A 224 -3.65 -3.55 19.09
CA GLU A 224 -2.82 -2.87 20.10
C GLU A 224 -2.54 -1.38 19.83
N ARG A 225 -3.09 -0.80 18.75
CA ARG A 225 -2.85 0.58 18.33
C ARG A 225 -4.09 1.45 18.45
N HIS A 226 -3.87 2.73 18.75
CA HIS A 226 -4.89 3.76 18.70
C HIS A 226 -4.87 4.43 17.33
N TRP A 227 -5.99 4.33 16.62
CA TRP A 227 -6.15 4.90 15.30
C TRP A 227 -6.87 6.24 15.39
N TYR A 228 -6.40 7.21 14.62
CA TYR A 228 -6.96 8.56 14.61
C TYR A 228 -7.38 8.95 13.19
N ASN A 229 -8.49 9.67 13.09
CA ASN A 229 -8.89 10.35 11.86
C ASN A 229 -7.84 11.39 11.50
N SER A 230 -7.67 11.65 10.20
CA SER A 230 -6.91 12.80 9.72
C SER A 230 -7.47 14.08 10.31
N GLU A 231 -6.61 15.07 10.57
CA GLU A 231 -7.08 16.39 11.02
C GLU A 231 -8.01 17.00 9.97
N HIS A 232 -9.02 17.76 10.42
CA HIS A 232 -9.91 18.44 9.50
C HIS A 232 -9.15 19.58 8.83
N ILE A 233 -8.80 19.40 7.56
CA ILE A 233 -8.08 20.40 6.80
C ILE A 233 -9.09 21.34 6.14
N SER A 234 -8.92 22.64 6.37
CA SER A 234 -9.78 23.66 5.79
C SER A 234 -9.71 23.60 4.25
N PRO A 235 -10.85 23.44 3.56
CA PRO A 235 -10.88 23.49 2.11
C PRO A 235 -10.45 24.87 1.62
N SER A 236 -9.40 24.92 0.83
CA SER A 236 -9.02 26.08 0.02
C SER A 236 -10.04 26.21 -1.11
N GLY A 237 -10.82 27.29 -1.10
CA GLY A 237 -11.99 27.49 -1.96
C GLY A 237 -11.76 27.43 -3.46
N ASP A 238 -10.50 27.41 -3.92
CA ASP A 238 -10.15 27.28 -5.32
C ASP A 238 -9.51 25.91 -5.60
N LYS A 239 -10.07 25.17 -6.56
CA LYS A 239 -9.28 24.22 -7.34
C LYS A 239 -8.14 25.05 -7.90
N GLY A 240 -6.94 24.96 -7.31
CA GLY A 240 -5.80 25.78 -7.69
C GLY A 240 -5.74 25.88 -9.21
N ALA A 241 -6.15 27.03 -9.74
CA ALA A 241 -5.98 27.36 -11.13
C ALA A 241 -4.49 27.19 -11.40
N ALA A 242 -4.15 26.59 -12.55
CA ALA A 242 -2.79 26.41 -13.02
C ALA A 242 -1.94 27.66 -12.74
N GLY A 243 -1.24 27.64 -11.62
CA GLY A 243 -0.58 28.79 -11.02
C GLY A 243 0.90 28.49 -11.03
N GLN A 244 1.57 29.09 -12.00
CA GLN A 244 3.02 29.07 -12.16
C GLN A 244 3.67 29.44 -10.83
N ASN A 245 4.23 28.45 -10.12
CA ASN A 245 5.39 28.51 -9.22
C ASN A 245 5.33 27.32 -8.25
N TYR A 246 6.15 26.29 -8.52
CA TYR A 246 6.54 25.16 -7.65
C TYR A 246 5.45 24.37 -6.91
N SER A 247 4.18 24.51 -7.28
CA SER A 247 3.06 23.72 -6.75
C SER A 247 2.48 22.92 -7.91
N LEU A 248 2.57 21.59 -7.88
CA LEU A 248 2.03 20.72 -8.94
C LEU A 248 0.56 21.11 -9.21
N PRO A 249 0.22 21.69 -10.38
CA PRO A 249 -1.14 22.10 -10.68
C PRO A 249 -2.06 20.88 -10.63
N GLY A 250 -2.99 20.84 -9.67
CA GLY A 250 -3.92 19.72 -9.48
C GLY A 250 -3.52 18.68 -8.43
N ALA A 251 -2.44 18.88 -7.68
CA ALA A 251 -2.14 18.05 -6.50
C ALA A 251 -2.99 18.46 -5.29
N GLY A 252 -3.67 17.48 -4.69
CA GLY A 252 -4.58 17.68 -3.57
C GLY A 252 -5.51 16.49 -3.40
N VAL A 253 -6.46 16.61 -2.46
CA VAL A 253 -7.40 15.53 -2.13
C VAL A 253 -8.83 16.04 -2.07
N TRP A 254 -9.79 15.17 -2.36
CA TRP A 254 -11.21 15.43 -2.14
C TRP A 254 -11.61 15.01 -0.74
N THR A 255 -12.30 15.91 -0.03
CA THR A 255 -12.94 15.62 1.26
C THR A 255 -14.23 14.84 1.06
N GLU A 256 -14.73 14.25 2.15
CA GLU A 256 -16.02 13.55 2.22
C GLU A 256 -17.22 14.47 1.90
N GLU A 257 -17.10 15.76 2.18
CA GLU A 257 -18.03 16.83 1.79
C GLU A 257 -18.01 17.13 0.28
N GLY A 258 -17.06 16.55 -0.47
CA GLY A 258 -16.85 16.86 -1.88
C GLY A 258 -16.19 18.23 -2.09
N LYS A 259 -15.41 18.71 -1.11
CA LYS A 259 -14.59 19.92 -1.23
C LYS A 259 -13.15 19.55 -1.54
N TRP A 260 -12.48 20.37 -2.34
CA TRP A 260 -11.07 20.18 -2.67
C TRP A 260 -10.18 20.76 -1.57
N VAL A 261 -9.10 20.05 -1.26
CA VAL A 261 -8.02 20.51 -0.36
C VAL A 261 -6.72 20.44 -1.14
N THR A 262 -5.99 21.56 -1.21
CA THR A 262 -4.71 21.64 -1.92
C THR A 262 -3.63 20.80 -1.22
N TRP A 263 -2.63 20.39 -2.01
CA TRP A 263 -1.43 19.75 -1.49
C TRP A 263 -0.74 20.53 -0.37
N GLU A 264 -0.66 21.86 -0.49
CA GLU A 264 -0.08 22.74 0.54
C GLU A 264 -0.77 22.54 1.89
N ASN A 265 -2.10 22.43 1.89
CA ASN A 265 -2.89 22.24 3.09
C ASN A 265 -2.90 20.79 3.61
N THR A 266 -2.56 19.80 2.77
CA THR A 266 -2.51 18.38 3.19
C THR A 266 -1.12 17.93 3.61
N CYS A 267 -0.11 18.27 2.82
CA CYS A 267 1.23 17.72 2.91
C CYS A 267 2.30 18.81 3.04
N GLY A 268 2.02 20.05 2.63
CA GLY A 268 3.02 21.12 2.53
C GLY A 268 3.76 21.40 3.83
N GLU A 269 3.07 21.37 4.98
CA GLU A 269 3.72 21.50 6.30
C GLU A 269 4.78 20.40 6.53
N TYR A 270 4.53 19.19 6.05
CA TYR A 270 5.38 18.02 6.24
C TYR A 270 6.47 17.87 5.17
N GLU A 271 6.31 18.49 4.00
CA GLU A 271 7.31 18.43 2.92
C GLU A 271 8.66 18.95 3.38
N GLN A 272 8.67 20.04 4.14
CA GLN A 272 9.91 20.58 4.69
C GLN A 272 10.63 19.55 5.55
N TRP A 273 9.92 18.69 6.29
CA TRP A 273 10.56 17.67 7.13
C TRP A 273 11.13 16.49 6.32
N LEU A 274 10.60 16.24 5.12
CA LEU A 274 11.00 15.11 4.27
C LEU A 274 12.08 15.48 3.25
N PHE A 275 12.19 16.77 2.88
CA PHE A 275 13.04 17.24 1.78
C PHE A 275 14.00 18.38 2.20
N VAL A 276 14.49 18.40 3.45
CA VAL A 276 15.53 19.37 3.92
C VAL A 276 16.89 19.08 3.31
#